data_AF-A0A8S0RCJ3-F1
#
_entry.id   AF-A0A8S0RCJ3-F1
#
_cell.length_a   1.000
_cell.length_b   1.000
_cell.length_c   1.000
_cell.angle_alpha   90.00
_cell.angle_beta   90.00
_cell.angle_gamma   90.00
#
_symmetry.space_group_name_H-M   'P 1'
#
loop_
_entity.id
_entity.type
_entity.pdbx_description
1 polymer ?
#
loop_
_entity_poly.entity_id
_entity_poly.type
_entity_poly.pdbx_seq_one_letter_code
_entity_poly.pdbx_strand_id
1 'polypeptide(L)'
;MDNYEYYKMRLEMGNLREVETQTERKTFDYKREIQTITNHKTEGKRMGVRFLVKWKGFKIITAMRANEIMDFRGGEEKLRAYLIAIQDKDLRRFKNMLDQEPELAELLVEEEEEAAKGA
;
A
#
# COMPACT_ATOMS: atom_id res chain seq x y z
N MET A 1 -3.65 4.87 30.08
CA MET A 1 -4.49 5.94 29.51
C MET A 1 -4.50 5.66 28.03
N ASP A 2 -5.62 5.13 27.59
CA ASP A 2 -5.73 4.38 26.36
C ASP A 2 -5.98 5.39 25.25
N ASN A 3 -5.41 5.18 24.07
CA ASN A 3 -5.36 6.19 23.00
C ASN A 3 -6.75 6.80 22.71
N TYR A 4 -7.80 5.98 22.85
CA TYR A 4 -9.20 6.38 22.70
C TYR A 4 -9.65 7.48 23.68
N GLU A 5 -9.28 7.40 24.97
CA GLU A 5 -9.67 8.41 25.96
C GLU A 5 -8.92 9.73 25.78
N TYR A 6 -7.65 9.69 25.35
CA TYR A 6 -6.87 10.87 25.01
C TYR A 6 -7.48 11.66 23.84
N TYR A 7 -8.00 10.95 22.83
CA TYR A 7 -8.65 11.59 21.67
C TYR A 7 -10.05 12.14 21.99
N LYS A 8 -10.82 11.46 22.84
CA LYS A 8 -12.16 11.92 23.25
C LYS A 8 -12.09 13.23 24.05
N MET A 9 -11.15 13.33 25.00
CA MET A 9 -10.93 14.56 25.78
C MET A 9 -10.52 15.76 24.92
N ARG A 10 -9.81 15.52 23.81
CA ARG A 10 -9.36 16.56 22.89
C ARG A 10 -10.45 17.05 21.94
N LEU A 11 -11.41 16.18 21.60
CA LEU A 11 -12.59 16.52 20.79
C LEU A 11 -13.61 17.36 21.58
N GLU A 12 -13.73 17.12 22.89
CA GLU A 12 -14.65 17.88 23.75
C GLU A 12 -14.14 19.29 24.10
N MET A 13 -12.82 19.52 24.08
CA MET A 13 -12.20 20.80 24.50
C MET A 13 -11.83 21.77 23.37
N GLY A 14 -11.98 21.39 22.08
CA GLY A 14 -11.41 22.13 20.96
C GLY A 14 -12.37 22.38 19.80
N ASN A 15 -13.13 23.46 19.89
CA ASN A 15 -13.65 24.27 18.77
C ASN A 15 -13.89 23.55 17.41
N LEU A 16 -15.16 23.21 17.22
CA LEU A 16 -15.87 22.57 16.10
C LEU A 16 -15.79 23.24 14.71
N ARG A 17 -14.76 24.01 14.33
CA ARG A 17 -14.79 24.76 13.04
C ARG A 17 -13.59 24.66 12.10
N GLU A 18 -12.50 23.99 12.45
CA GLU A 18 -11.35 23.84 11.53
C GLU A 18 -10.93 22.38 11.26
N VAL A 19 -11.76 21.42 11.66
CA VAL A 19 -11.46 19.99 11.59
C VAL A 19 -12.24 19.30 10.45
N GLU A 20 -12.64 20.04 9.41
CA GLU A 20 -13.30 19.44 8.22
C GLU A 20 -12.34 19.15 7.06
N THR A 21 -11.14 19.73 7.02
CA THR A 21 -10.23 19.55 5.87
C THR A 21 -9.11 18.52 6.07
N GLN A 22 -8.90 18.01 7.29
CA GLN A 22 -7.94 16.92 7.55
C GLN A 22 -8.60 15.61 7.99
N THR A 23 -9.85 15.66 8.44
CA THR A 23 -10.51 14.51 9.11
C THR A 23 -11.04 13.49 8.11
N GLU A 24 -11.30 13.88 6.86
CA GLU A 24 -11.66 12.92 5.81
C GLU A 24 -10.47 12.07 5.32
N ARG A 25 -9.22 12.45 5.63
CA ARG A 25 -8.03 11.69 5.19
C ARG A 25 -7.65 10.54 6.11
N LYS A 26 -8.09 10.51 7.37
CA LYS A 26 -7.67 9.48 8.34
C LYS A 26 -8.73 8.43 8.68
N THR A 27 -9.98 8.63 8.25
CA THR A 27 -11.05 7.62 8.27
C THR A 27 -11.29 7.03 6.87
N PHE A 28 -10.27 6.97 6.03
CA PHE A 28 -10.32 6.17 4.79
C PHE A 28 -10.17 4.69 5.16
N ASP A 29 -11.28 4.13 5.65
CA ASP A 29 -11.51 2.78 6.20
C ASP A 29 -10.47 1.70 5.86
N TYR A 30 -9.86 1.15 6.90
CA TYR A 30 -9.09 -0.12 6.90
C TYR A 30 -9.92 -1.35 6.46
N LYS A 31 -11.21 -1.16 6.17
CA LYS A 31 -12.13 -2.17 5.63
C LYS A 31 -12.20 -2.18 4.10
N ARG A 32 -11.54 -1.27 3.39
CA ARG A 32 -11.59 -1.22 1.92
C ARG A 32 -10.71 -2.30 1.29
N GLU A 33 -11.26 -2.97 0.29
CA GLU A 33 -10.58 -4.03 -0.46
C GLU A 33 -9.91 -3.42 -1.70
N ILE A 34 -8.63 -3.72 -1.88
CA ILE A 34 -7.89 -3.33 -3.08
C ILE A 34 -8.40 -4.16 -4.26
N GLN A 35 -8.83 -3.50 -5.33
CA GLN A 35 -9.24 -4.18 -6.56
C GLN A 35 -7.98 -4.63 -7.33
N THR A 36 -7.08 -3.69 -7.60
CA THR A 36 -5.86 -3.95 -8.38
C THR A 36 -4.86 -2.80 -8.23
N ILE A 37 -3.59 -3.08 -8.47
CA ILE A 37 -2.54 -2.09 -8.63
C ILE A 37 -2.32 -1.87 -10.12
N THR A 38 -2.45 -0.62 -10.54
CA THR A 38 -2.50 -0.25 -11.97
C THR A 38 -1.15 0.22 -12.50
N ASN A 39 -0.32 0.82 -11.65
CA ASN A 39 0.96 1.39 -12.03
C ASN A 39 1.83 1.61 -10.79
N HIS A 40 3.09 1.99 -11.00
CA HIS A 40 3.95 2.51 -9.95
C HIS A 40 4.79 3.69 -10.44
N LYS A 41 5.34 4.48 -9.52
CA LYS A 41 6.28 5.56 -9.78
C LYS A 41 7.42 5.47 -8.79
N THR A 42 8.64 5.40 -9.31
CA THR A 42 9.86 5.53 -8.52
C THR A 42 10.13 7.00 -8.24
N GLU A 43 10.25 7.37 -6.97
CA GLU A 43 10.42 8.75 -6.50
C GLU A 43 11.86 9.01 -5.98
N GLY A 44 12.88 8.55 -6.70
CA GLY A 44 14.29 8.78 -6.32
C GLY A 44 14.72 8.09 -5.02
N LYS A 45 16.04 8.03 -4.80
CA LYS A 45 16.69 7.17 -3.78
C LYS A 45 16.21 7.37 -2.33
N ARG A 46 15.64 8.52 -1.99
CA ARG A 46 15.18 8.80 -0.62
C ARG A 46 13.68 8.57 -0.40
N MET A 47 12.88 8.56 -1.46
CA MET A 47 11.43 8.40 -1.30
C MET A 47 10.96 6.99 -1.66
N GLY A 48 11.69 6.18 -2.44
CA GLY A 48 11.28 4.81 -2.76
C GLY A 48 10.26 4.75 -3.89
N VAL A 49 9.24 3.89 -3.76
CA VAL A 49 8.26 3.55 -4.81
C VAL A 49 6.83 3.84 -4.33
N ARG A 50 6.01 4.44 -5.20
CA ARG A 50 4.56 4.57 -4.97
C ARG A 50 3.78 3.78 -5.99
N PHE A 51 2.76 3.07 -5.54
CA PHE A 51 1.86 2.27 -6.34
C PHE A 51 0.52 2.98 -6.50
N LEU A 52 -0.03 2.93 -7.72
CA LEU A 52 -1.35 3.45 -8.04
C LEU A 52 -2.40 2.36 -7.83
N VAL A 53 -3.12 2.47 -6.72
CA VAL A 53 -4.10 1.49 -6.23
C VAL A 53 -5.50 1.88 -6.66
N LYS A 54 -6.22 0.95 -7.30
CA LYS A 54 -7.64 1.06 -7.59
C LYS A 54 -8.45 0.28 -6.55
N TRP A 55 -9.48 0.91 -6.01
CA TRP A 55 -10.31 0.35 -4.95
C TRP A 55 -11.58 -0.31 -5.49
N LYS A 56 -12.00 -1.41 -4.87
CA LYS A 56 -13.21 -2.13 -5.26
C LYS A 56 -14.45 -1.28 -4.97
N GLY A 57 -15.29 -1.07 -5.98
CA GLY A 57 -16.51 -0.27 -5.87
C GLY A 57 -16.31 1.24 -5.96
N PHE A 58 -15.08 1.74 -6.18
CA PHE A 58 -14.80 3.16 -6.32
C PHE A 58 -14.13 3.50 -7.65
N LYS A 59 -14.34 4.73 -8.12
CA LYS A 59 -13.66 5.28 -9.31
C LYS A 59 -12.30 5.92 -9.00
N ILE A 60 -11.97 6.10 -7.72
CA ILE A 60 -10.73 6.75 -7.28
C ILE A 60 -9.52 5.83 -7.42
N ILE A 61 -8.40 6.42 -7.81
CA ILE A 61 -7.07 5.80 -7.78
C ILE A 61 -6.21 6.59 -6.79
N THR A 62 -5.55 5.89 -5.87
CA THR A 62 -4.69 6.52 -4.85
C THR A 62 -3.25 6.06 -5.02
N ALA A 63 -2.30 6.93 -4.71
CA ALA A 63 -0.88 6.59 -4.68
C ALA A 63 -0.47 6.19 -3.25
N MET A 64 0.06 4.98 -3.07
CA MET A 64 0.38 4.39 -1.77
C MET A 64 1.74 3.70 -1.77
N ARG A 65 2.35 3.56 -0.60
CA ARG A 65 3.56 2.77 -0.39
C ARG A 65 3.25 1.28 -0.25
N ALA A 66 4.27 0.45 -0.44
CA ALA A 66 4.15 -0.99 -0.26
C ALA A 66 3.65 -1.37 1.14
N ASN A 67 4.26 -0.80 2.19
CA ASN A 67 3.86 -1.04 3.58
C ASN A 67 2.41 -0.64 3.85
N GLU A 68 1.95 0.50 3.32
CA GLU A 68 0.57 0.93 3.44
C GLU A 68 -0.40 -0.04 2.73
N ILE A 69 0.00 -0.60 1.59
CA ILE A 69 -0.82 -1.56 0.85
C ILE A 69 -0.98 -2.88 1.62
N MET A 70 0.07 -3.34 2.27
CA MET A 70 0.07 -4.59 3.05
C MET A 70 -0.91 -4.55 4.23
N ASP A 71 -1.22 -3.36 4.77
CA ASP A 71 -2.20 -3.20 5.84
C ASP A 71 -3.66 -3.48 5.40
N PHE A 72 -3.94 -3.54 4.09
CA PHE A 72 -5.28 -3.79 3.55
C PHE A 72 -5.51 -5.27 3.25
N ARG A 73 -6.76 -5.71 3.44
CA ARG A 73 -7.17 -7.08 3.14
C ARG A 73 -6.88 -7.43 1.67
N GLY A 74 -6.08 -8.48 1.46
CA GLY A 74 -5.65 -8.92 0.13
C GLY A 74 -4.61 -8.02 -0.54
N GLY A 75 -4.12 -6.99 0.15
CA GLY A 75 -3.16 -6.04 -0.41
C GLY A 75 -1.83 -6.68 -0.78
N GLU A 76 -1.32 -7.59 0.06
CA GLU A 76 -0.12 -8.36 -0.23
C GLU A 76 -0.25 -9.19 -1.52
N GLU A 77 -1.33 -9.96 -1.68
CA GLU A 77 -1.62 -10.74 -2.89
C GLU A 77 -1.66 -9.84 -4.13
N LYS A 78 -2.30 -8.67 -4.04
CA LYS A 78 -2.37 -7.70 -5.16
C LYS A 78 -1.03 -7.06 -5.46
N LEU A 79 -0.20 -6.83 -4.45
CA LEU A 79 1.16 -6.32 -4.60
C LEU A 79 2.04 -7.37 -5.29
N ARG A 80 2.05 -8.61 -4.80
CA ARG A 80 2.76 -9.74 -5.41
C ARG A 80 2.37 -9.94 -6.87
N ALA A 81 1.07 -10.01 -7.17
CA ALA A 81 0.57 -10.16 -8.54
C ALA A 81 1.05 -9.01 -9.46
N TYR A 82 1.13 -7.78 -8.94
CA TYR A 82 1.65 -6.65 -9.70
C TYR A 82 3.17 -6.74 -9.94
N LEU A 83 3.93 -7.16 -8.94
CA LEU A 83 5.38 -7.35 -9.04
C LEU A 83 5.74 -8.41 -10.09
N ILE A 84 5.04 -9.55 -10.09
CA ILE A 84 5.20 -10.61 -11.11
C ILE A 84 4.85 -10.05 -12.51
N ALA A 85 3.71 -9.38 -12.64
CA ALA A 85 3.28 -8.84 -13.92
C ALA A 85 4.26 -7.79 -14.51
N ILE A 86 4.92 -6.98 -13.66
CA ILE A 86 5.91 -6.01 -14.14
C ILE A 86 7.27 -6.65 -14.42
N GLN A 87 7.66 -7.69 -13.67
CA GLN A 87 8.87 -8.48 -13.95
C GLN A 87 8.83 -9.04 -15.37
N ASP A 88 7.69 -9.61 -15.78
CA ASP A 88 7.49 -10.17 -17.11
C ASP A 88 7.41 -9.10 -18.21
N LYS A 89 6.79 -7.95 -17.90
CA LYS A 89 6.50 -6.90 -18.88
C LYS A 89 7.67 -5.95 -19.12
N ASP A 90 8.38 -5.55 -18.07
CA ASP A 90 9.45 -4.55 -18.13
C ASP A 90 10.49 -4.80 -17.01
N LEU A 91 11.40 -5.73 -17.27
CA LEU A 91 12.45 -6.13 -16.36
C LEU A 91 13.33 -4.95 -15.89
N ARG A 92 13.57 -3.94 -16.72
CA ARG A 92 14.38 -2.77 -16.34
C ARG A 92 13.67 -1.97 -15.27
N ARG A 93 12.38 -1.70 -15.50
CA ARG A 93 11.55 -0.95 -14.57
C ARG A 93 11.33 -1.71 -13.26
N PHE A 94 11.18 -3.02 -13.34
CA PHE A 94 11.12 -3.90 -12.18
C PHE A 94 12.43 -3.84 -11.35
N LYS A 95 13.60 -3.98 -11.97
CA LYS A 95 14.90 -3.84 -11.28
C LYS A 95 15.06 -2.47 -10.61
N ASN A 96 14.72 -1.39 -11.32
CA ASN A 96 14.76 -0.04 -10.75
C ASN A 96 13.85 0.13 -9.53
N MET A 97 12.77 -0.65 -9.43
CA MET A 97 11.87 -0.64 -8.29
C MET A 97 12.51 -1.35 -7.09
N LEU A 98 13.09 -2.54 -7.30
CA LEU A 98 13.79 -3.29 -6.26
C LEU A 98 15.05 -2.58 -5.76
N ASP A 99 15.76 -1.85 -6.61
CA ASP A 99 16.91 -1.03 -6.21
C ASP A 99 16.54 0.08 -5.22
N GLN A 100 15.26 0.43 -5.13
CA GLN A 100 14.73 1.56 -4.35
C GLN A 100 13.94 1.08 -3.13
N GLU A 101 13.29 -0.07 -3.24
CA GLU A 101 12.61 -0.78 -2.15
C GLU A 101 12.98 -2.27 -2.23
N PRO A 102 14.15 -2.67 -1.69
CA PRO A 102 14.63 -4.05 -1.70
C PRO A 102 13.70 -5.04 -0.98
N GLU A 103 12.94 -4.57 0.00
CA GLU A 103 11.94 -5.34 0.74
C GLU A 103 10.86 -5.93 -0.16
N LEU A 104 10.62 -5.34 -1.34
CA LEU A 104 9.70 -5.91 -2.34
C LEU A 104 10.17 -7.24 -2.91
N ALA A 105 11.48 -7.53 -2.83
CA ALA A 105 12.02 -8.81 -3.27
C ALA A 105 11.54 -9.96 -2.37
N GLU A 106 11.38 -9.70 -1.06
CA GLU A 106 10.94 -10.71 -0.08
C GLU A 106 9.55 -11.26 -0.41
N LEU A 107 8.68 -10.42 -0.99
CA LEU A 107 7.33 -10.79 -1.43
C LEU A 107 7.30 -11.76 -2.62
N LEU A 108 8.43 -11.97 -3.29
CA LEU A 108 8.55 -12.84 -4.46
C LEU A 108 9.23 -14.18 -4.15
N VAL A 109 9.85 -14.31 -2.97
CA VAL A 109 10.68 -15.49 -2.62
C VAL A 109 9.81 -16.72 -2.30
N GLU A 110 8.52 -16.54 -1.96
CA GLU A 110 7.67 -17.65 -1.52
C GLU A 110 7.27 -18.65 -2.62
N GLU A 111 7.49 -18.38 -3.91
CA GLU A 111 7.17 -19.34 -4.98
C GLU A 111 8.24 -20.42 -5.19
N GLU A 112 9.51 -20.18 -4.84
CA GLU A 112 10.57 -21.18 -5.12
C GLU A 112 10.62 -22.31 -4.07
N GLU A 113 10.23 -22.06 -2.81
CA GLU A 113 10.28 -23.11 -1.78
C GLU A 113 9.12 -24.11 -1.85
N GLU A 114 7.92 -23.71 -2.29
CA GLU A 114 6.81 -24.65 -2.46
C GLU A 114 6.94 -25.47 -3.75
N ALA A 115 7.48 -24.89 -4.82
CA ALA A 115 7.77 -25.63 -6.06
C ALA A 115 8.89 -26.67 -5.87
N ALA A 116 9.88 -26.40 -5.03
CA ALA A 116 11.01 -27.31 -4.77
C ALA A 116 10.69 -28.46 -3.79
N LYS A 117 9.64 -28.34 -2.96
CA LYS A 117 9.22 -29.40 -2.01
C LYS A 117 8.21 -30.39 -2.61
N GLY A 118 7.75 -30.15 -3.85
CA GLY A 118 6.79 -30.99 -4.57
C GLY A 118 7.38 -31.87 -5.69
N ALA A 119 8.70 -31.93 -5.84
CA ALA A 119 9.41 -32.73 -6.85
C ALA A 119 10.11 -33.95 -6.26
#